data_AF-A0A5T2CS27-F1
#
_entry.id   AF-A0A5T2CS27-F1
#
_cell.length_a   1.000
_cell.length_b   1.000
_cell.length_c   1.000
_cell.angle_alpha   90.00
_cell.angle_beta   90.00
_cell.angle_gamma   90.00
#
_symmetry.space_group_name_H-M   'P 1'
#
loop_
_entity.id
_entity.type
_entity.pdbx_description
1 polymer ?
#
loop_
_entity_poly.entity_id
_entity_poly.type
_entity_poly.pdbx_seq_one_letter_code
_entity_poly.pdbx_strand_id
1 'polypeptide(L)'
;MAKSEYYTILTKIGIAKFIAARASGNGVNLKSFKLSSKVILPSEEMQSLEEIVYEANINSKSVDENNPNYINLMCYVPSDIGGFEINAIGIYDEVGDLLAVGNLPRTYKPILKEGSAKELMIKIVM
;
A
#
# COMPACT_ATOMS: atom_id res chain seq x y z
N MET A 1 7.82 -10.10 -21.18
CA MET A 1 7.89 -10.24 -19.71
C MET A 1 6.49 -10.54 -19.24
N ALA A 2 6.28 -11.66 -18.53
CA ALA A 2 4.96 -11.98 -18.00
C ALA A 2 4.53 -10.86 -17.06
N LYS A 3 3.42 -10.17 -17.38
CA LYS A 3 2.84 -9.16 -16.50
C LYS A 3 2.29 -9.92 -15.29
N SER A 4 2.94 -9.79 -14.13
CA SER A 4 2.41 -10.34 -12.88
C SER A 4 0.98 -9.83 -12.70
N GLU A 5 0.03 -10.71 -12.39
CA GLU A 5 -1.39 -10.33 -12.27
C GLU A 5 -1.61 -9.27 -11.17
N TYR A 6 -0.78 -9.29 -10.14
CA TYR A 6 -0.77 -8.34 -9.04
C TYR A 6 0.61 -7.71 -8.90
N TYR A 7 0.65 -6.39 -8.75
CA TYR A 7 1.87 -5.61 -8.74
C TYR A 7 1.65 -4.26 -8.05
N THR A 8 2.75 -3.66 -7.61
CA THR A 8 2.79 -2.30 -7.07
C THR A 8 3.72 -1.48 -7.94
N ILE A 9 3.34 -0.23 -8.21
CA ILE A 9 4.17 0.74 -8.91
C ILE A 9 4.26 2.04 -8.11
N LEU A 10 5.33 2.79 -8.35
CA LEU A 10 5.41 4.18 -7.95
C LEU A 10 4.54 5.05 -8.87
N THR A 11 3.86 6.04 -8.29
CA THR A 11 3.21 7.09 -9.08
C THR A 11 4.25 8.11 -9.55
N LYS A 12 3.89 8.98 -10.49
CA LYS A 12 4.74 10.11 -10.88
C LYS A 12 5.12 11.00 -9.70
N ILE A 13 4.17 11.23 -8.78
CA ILE A 13 4.40 12.00 -7.56
C ILE A 13 5.40 11.26 -6.66
N GLY A 14 5.20 9.95 -6.48
CA GLY A 14 6.14 9.08 -5.77
C GLY A 14 7.54 9.17 -6.34
N ILE A 15 7.71 8.90 -7.63
CA ILE A 15 9.00 8.96 -8.33
C ILE A 15 9.68 10.32 -8.10
N ALA A 16 8.96 11.43 -8.30
CA ALA A 16 9.50 12.77 -8.10
C ALA A 16 9.98 12.99 -6.65
N LYS A 17 9.23 12.53 -5.65
CA LYS A 17 9.61 12.64 -4.24
C LYS A 17 10.79 11.75 -3.88
N PHE A 18 10.88 10.53 -4.41
CA PHE A 18 12.04 9.66 -4.21
C PHE A 18 13.31 10.23 -4.86
N ILE A 19 13.19 10.84 -6.04
CA ILE A 19 14.31 11.53 -6.69
C ILE A 19 14.77 12.73 -5.86
N ALA A 20 13.85 13.57 -5.39
CA ALA A 20 14.16 14.74 -4.56
C ALA A 20 14.77 14.35 -3.20
N ALA A 21 14.26 13.29 -2.58
CA ALA A 21 14.81 12.68 -1.36
C ALA A 21 16.26 12.23 -1.56
N ARG A 22 16.53 11.52 -2.66
CA ARG A 22 17.88 11.07 -3.00
C ARG A 22 18.86 12.23 -3.22
N ALA A 23 18.41 13.33 -3.84
CA ALA A 23 19.25 14.50 -4.08
C ALA A 23 19.53 15.31 -2.80
N SER A 24 18.56 15.37 -1.88
CA SER A 24 18.66 16.12 -0.63
C SER A 24 19.32 15.35 0.52
N GLY A 25 19.44 14.02 0.38
CA GLY A 25 19.90 13.13 1.47
C GLY A 25 18.84 12.87 2.54
N ASN A 26 17.67 13.51 2.44
CA ASN A 26 16.53 13.26 3.32
C ASN A 26 15.71 12.10 2.75
N GLY A 27 15.30 11.15 3.59
CA GLY A 27 14.42 10.06 3.16
C GLY A 27 13.01 10.55 2.80
N VAL A 28 12.25 9.73 2.06
CA VAL A 28 10.80 9.96 1.88
C VAL A 28 10.06 9.53 3.14
N ASN A 29 9.24 10.42 3.70
CA ASN A 29 8.40 10.12 4.86
C ASN A 29 7.12 9.43 4.42
N LEU A 30 7.12 8.10 4.50
CA LEU A 30 5.93 7.28 4.31
C LEU A 30 5.06 7.33 5.57
N LYS A 31 3.78 7.67 5.43
CA LYS A 31 2.88 7.92 6.56
C LYS A 31 1.80 6.87 6.74
N SER A 32 1.02 6.56 5.70
CA SER A 32 -0.12 5.66 5.83
C SER A 32 -0.31 4.74 4.62
N PHE A 33 -0.92 3.58 4.90
CA PHE A 33 -1.55 2.74 3.89
C PHE A 33 -3.03 3.05 3.83
N LYS A 34 -3.61 3.00 2.64
CA LYS A 34 -5.06 2.92 2.46
C LYS A 34 -5.42 1.71 1.61
N LEU A 35 -6.38 0.92 2.07
CA LEU A 35 -6.95 -0.19 1.33
C LEU A 35 -8.25 0.24 0.66
N SER A 36 -8.50 -0.26 -0.53
CA SER A 36 -9.69 0.04 -1.31
C SER A 36 -10.43 -1.23 -1.71
N SER A 37 -11.76 -1.17 -1.69
CA SER A 37 -12.64 -2.20 -2.28
C SER A 37 -12.72 -2.11 -3.79
N LYS A 38 -12.24 -1.04 -4.41
CA LYS A 38 -12.30 -0.86 -5.86
C LYS A 38 -11.24 -1.71 -6.55
N VAL A 39 -11.66 -2.47 -7.56
CA VAL A 39 -10.72 -3.14 -8.47
C VAL A 39 -10.10 -2.08 -9.37
N ILE A 40 -8.77 -1.98 -9.35
CA ILE A 40 -8.04 -1.01 -10.16
C ILE A 40 -6.94 -1.69 -10.99
N LEU A 41 -6.51 -0.99 -12.03
CA LEU A 41 -5.22 -1.24 -12.67
C LEU A 41 -4.27 -0.11 -12.23
N PRO A 42 -3.18 -0.43 -11.50
CA PRO A 42 -2.21 0.56 -11.08
C PRO A 42 -1.69 1.37 -12.27
N SER A 43 -1.72 2.70 -12.14
CA SER A 43 -1.23 3.64 -13.15
C SER A 43 -0.38 4.72 -12.49
N GLU A 44 0.69 5.15 -13.14
CA GLU A 44 1.60 6.16 -12.61
C GLU A 44 0.92 7.54 -12.44
N GLU A 45 -0.18 7.79 -13.17
CA GLU A 45 -0.96 9.03 -13.09
C GLU A 45 -1.92 9.07 -11.89
N MET A 46 -2.12 7.98 -11.15
CA MET A 46 -3.03 7.97 -10.01
C MET A 46 -2.53 8.92 -8.91
N GLN A 47 -3.45 9.72 -8.39
CA GLN A 47 -3.18 10.68 -7.32
C GLN A 47 -3.84 10.31 -5.99
N SER A 48 -4.89 9.48 -6.03
CA SER A 48 -5.59 8.99 -4.86
C SER A 48 -6.32 7.67 -5.17
N LEU A 49 -6.67 6.94 -4.11
CA LEU A 49 -7.56 5.79 -4.17
C LEU A 49 -8.99 6.21 -3.81
N GLU A 50 -9.95 5.53 -4.43
CA GLU A 50 -11.38 5.67 -4.14
C GLU A 50 -11.87 4.47 -3.33
N GLU A 51 -13.09 4.54 -2.77
CA GLU A 51 -13.70 3.46 -1.98
C GLU A 51 -12.77 2.90 -0.88
N ILE A 52 -12.22 3.81 -0.07
CA ILE A 52 -11.32 3.43 1.02
C ILE A 52 -12.12 2.67 2.08
N VAL A 53 -11.65 1.46 2.39
CA VAL A 53 -12.27 0.60 3.40
C VAL A 53 -11.44 0.50 4.67
N TYR A 54 -10.15 0.85 4.60
CA TYR A 54 -9.24 0.81 5.75
C TYR A 54 -8.05 1.75 5.57
N GLU A 55 -7.58 2.33 6.66
CA GLU A 55 -6.36 3.15 6.72
C GLU A 55 -5.52 2.76 7.95
N ALA A 56 -4.20 2.68 7.77
CA ALA A 56 -3.26 2.35 8.85
C ALA A 56 -1.97 3.16 8.71
N ASN A 57 -1.37 3.58 9.83
CA ASN A 57 -0.07 4.23 9.82
C ASN A 57 1.06 3.24 9.50
N ILE A 58 2.09 3.73 8.81
CA ILE A 58 3.30 2.99 8.49
C ILE A 58 4.25 3.06 9.69
N ASN A 59 4.26 2.02 10.51
CA ASN A 59 5.10 1.95 11.72
C ASN A 59 6.36 1.11 11.54
N SER A 60 6.45 0.34 10.45
CA SER A 60 7.61 -0.51 10.14
C SER A 60 8.00 -0.35 8.68
N LYS A 61 9.25 0.07 8.45
CA LYS A 61 9.91 0.04 7.15
C LYS A 61 11.24 -0.70 7.31
N SER A 62 11.52 -1.64 6.42
CA SER A 62 12.83 -2.30 6.37
C SER A 62 13.35 -2.29 4.95
N VAL A 63 14.67 -2.15 4.81
CA VAL A 63 15.34 -2.34 3.52
C VAL A 63 15.45 -3.84 3.29
N ASP A 64 15.24 -4.29 2.04
CA ASP A 64 15.39 -5.70 1.71
C ASP A 64 16.84 -6.16 1.82
N GLU A 65 17.06 -7.34 2.41
CA GLU A 65 18.39 -7.89 2.65
C GLU A 65 19.12 -8.26 1.35
N ASN A 66 18.37 -8.62 0.30
CA ASN A 66 18.92 -9.05 -0.98
C ASN A 66 19.06 -7.88 -1.96
N ASN A 67 18.20 -6.87 -1.84
CA ASN A 67 18.24 -5.68 -2.69
C ASN A 67 18.11 -4.40 -1.87
N PRO A 68 19.21 -3.64 -1.67
CA PRO A 68 19.18 -2.41 -0.89
C PRO A 68 18.32 -1.30 -1.50
N ASN A 69 17.88 -1.47 -2.76
CA ASN A 69 16.97 -0.54 -3.42
C ASN A 69 15.49 -0.85 -3.13
N TYR A 70 15.18 -1.99 -2.49
CA TYR A 70 13.81 -2.34 -2.15
C TYR A 70 13.48 -2.01 -0.70
N ILE A 71 12.28 -1.49 -0.52
CA ILE A 71 11.70 -1.19 0.79
C ILE A 71 10.52 -2.13 1.02
N ASN A 72 10.60 -2.86 2.11
CA ASN A 72 9.55 -3.71 2.62
C ASN A 72 8.68 -2.91 3.59
N LEU A 73 7.37 -2.94 3.34
CA LEU A 73 6.35 -2.28 4.13
C LEU A 73 5.29 -3.32 4.52
N MET A 74 4.75 -3.21 5.73
CA MET A 74 3.73 -4.13 6.23
C MET A 74 2.50 -3.37 6.69
N CYS A 75 1.37 -3.61 6.04
CA CYS A 75 0.06 -3.14 6.47
C CYS A 75 -0.63 -4.24 7.26
N TYR A 76 -1.00 -3.94 8.50
CA TYR A 76 -1.71 -4.86 9.38
C TYR A 76 -3.17 -4.42 9.55
N VAL A 77 -4.09 -5.35 9.30
CA VAL A 77 -5.54 -5.20 9.54
C VAL A 77 -5.93 -6.13 10.69
N PRO A 78 -6.25 -5.59 11.87
CA PRO A 78 -6.56 -6.40 13.04
C PRO A 78 -7.88 -7.19 12.90
N SER A 79 -8.09 -8.15 13.78
CA SER A 79 -9.19 -9.13 13.68
C SER A 79 -10.58 -8.54 13.87
N ASP A 80 -10.69 -7.41 14.58
CA ASP A 80 -11.93 -6.69 14.89
C ASP A 80 -12.36 -5.72 13.78
N ILE A 81 -11.51 -5.43 12.79
CA ILE A 81 -11.80 -4.54 11.66
C ILE A 81 -12.03 -5.38 10.40
N GLY A 82 -13.21 -5.29 9.79
CA GLY A 82 -13.57 -6.08 8.61
C GLY A 82 -14.98 -5.78 8.12
N GLY A 83 -15.57 -6.74 7.41
CA GLY A 83 -16.86 -6.61 6.72
C GLY A 83 -16.73 -5.98 5.33
N PHE A 84 -15.55 -6.07 4.72
CA PHE A 84 -15.26 -5.46 3.43
C PHE A 84 -14.33 -6.30 2.56
N GLU A 85 -14.39 -6.02 1.25
CA GLU A 85 -13.48 -6.58 0.26
C GLU A 85 -12.28 -5.65 0.07
N ILE A 86 -11.11 -6.23 -0.13
CA ILE A 86 -9.86 -5.53 -0.44
C ILE A 86 -9.42 -5.94 -1.83
N ASN A 87 -9.21 -4.95 -2.70
CA ASN A 87 -8.76 -5.15 -4.08
C ASN A 87 -7.54 -4.27 -4.43
N ALA A 88 -7.23 -3.27 -3.62
CA ALA A 88 -6.10 -2.39 -3.89
C ALA A 88 -5.50 -1.79 -2.62
N ILE A 89 -4.27 -1.30 -2.75
CA ILE A 89 -3.52 -0.62 -1.70
C ILE A 89 -2.80 0.60 -2.23
N GLY A 90 -2.75 1.65 -1.42
CA GLY A 90 -2.04 2.88 -1.71
C GLY A 90 -1.17 3.28 -0.53
N ILE A 91 0.03 3.77 -0.82
CA ILE A 91 0.98 4.28 0.16
C ILE A 91 1.02 5.79 0.04
N TYR A 92 0.79 6.48 1.15
CA TYR A 92 0.72 7.93 1.23
C TYR A 92 1.80 8.50 2.13
N ASP A 93 2.20 9.73 1.86
CA ASP A 93 3.08 10.49 2.74
C ASP A 93 2.33 11.40 3.71
N GLU A 94 3.09 12.20 4.47
CA GLU A 94 2.57 13.09 5.50
C GLU A 94 1.69 14.23 4.98
N VAL A 95 1.82 14.59 3.69
CA VAL A 95 1.00 15.63 3.06
C VAL A 95 -0.19 15.05 2.30
N GLY A 96 -0.34 13.73 2.29
CA GLY A 96 -1.47 13.03 1.67
C GLY A 96 -1.27 12.71 0.19
N ASP A 97 -0.05 12.78 -0.33
CA ASP A 97 0.25 12.42 -1.71
C ASP A 97 0.37 10.89 -1.86
N LEU A 98 -0.28 10.33 -2.88
CA LEU A 98 -0.16 8.91 -3.22
C LEU A 98 1.21 8.65 -3.88
N LEU A 99 2.09 7.95 -3.18
CA LEU A 99 3.44 7.64 -3.63
C LEU A 99 3.51 6.34 -4.43
N ALA A 100 2.76 5.33 -4.01
CA ALA A 100 2.72 4.05 -4.66
C ALA A 100 1.32 3.45 -4.60
N VAL A 101 0.99 2.70 -5.64
CA VAL A 101 -0.32 2.07 -5.80
C VAL A 101 -0.14 0.64 -6.31
N GLY A 102 -0.90 -0.28 -5.72
CA GLY A 102 -0.87 -1.69 -6.10
C GLY A 102 -2.26 -2.30 -6.16
N ASN A 103 -2.45 -3.22 -7.09
CA ASN A 103 -3.61 -4.10 -7.10
C ASN A 103 -3.32 -5.36 -6.29
N LEU A 104 -4.34 -5.86 -5.61
CA LEU A 104 -4.26 -7.02 -4.75
C LEU A 104 -5.25 -8.09 -5.22
N PRO A 105 -4.97 -9.37 -4.94
CA PRO A 105 -5.97 -10.41 -5.10
C PRO A 105 -7.19 -10.08 -4.25
N ARG A 106 -8.36 -10.22 -4.85
CA ARG A 106 -9.65 -9.98 -4.20
C ARG A 106 -9.72 -10.75 -2.88
N THR A 107 -9.74 -10.03 -1.77
CA THR A 107 -9.66 -10.61 -0.43
C THR A 107 -10.79 -10.09 0.42
N TYR A 108 -11.70 -10.97 0.83
CA TYR A 108 -12.72 -10.63 1.82
C TYR A 108 -12.17 -10.73 3.25
N LYS A 109 -12.22 -9.62 3.98
CA LYS A 109 -11.81 -9.52 5.38
C LYS A 109 -13.07 -9.52 6.26
N PRO A 110 -13.44 -10.66 6.87
CA PRO A 110 -14.64 -10.72 7.71
C PRO A 110 -14.43 -9.95 9.03
N ILE A 111 -15.53 -9.54 9.64
CA ILE A 111 -15.58 -9.04 11.01
C ILE A 111 -16.19 -10.11 11.93
N LEU A 112 -15.78 -10.12 13.21
CA LEU A 112 -16.21 -11.12 14.20
C LEU A 112 -17.74 -11.33 14.27
N LYS A 113 -18.54 -10.29 14.00
CA LYS A 113 -20.01 -10.37 13.95
C LYS A 113 -20.55 -11.35 12.91
N GLU A 114 -19.77 -11.66 11.89
CA GLU A 114 -20.10 -12.64 10.85
C GLU A 114 -19.73 -14.08 11.27
N GLY A 115 -19.28 -14.29 12.51
CA GLY A 115 -18.90 -15.60 13.04
C GLY A 115 -17.47 -16.04 12.68
N SER A 116 -16.67 -15.16 12.06
CA SER A 116 -15.26 -15.41 11.75
C SER A 116 -14.43 -14.16 12.00
N ALA A 117 -13.33 -14.31 12.74
CA ALA A 117 -12.30 -13.28 12.87
C ALA A 117 -11.07 -13.70 12.07
N LYS A 118 -10.47 -12.77 11.33
CA LYS A 118 -9.21 -12.98 10.61
C LYS A 118 -8.29 -11.81 10.86
N GLU A 119 -7.01 -12.03 11.04
CA GLU A 119 -6.00 -10.97 10.95
C GLU A 119 -5.40 -11.01 9.56
N LEU A 120 -5.13 -9.85 8.97
CA LEU A 120 -4.56 -9.77 7.63
C LEU A 120 -3.29 -8.92 7.66
N MET A 121 -2.21 -9.47 7.14
CA MET A 121 -0.95 -8.76 6.96
C MET A 121 -0.62 -8.71 5.47
N ILE A 122 -0.50 -7.50 4.92
CA ILE A 122 -0.16 -7.27 3.52
C ILE A 122 1.27 -6.75 3.48
N LYS A 123 2.18 -7.55 2.93
CA LYS A 123 3.57 -7.14 2.67
C LYS A 123 3.65 -6.51 1.27
N ILE A 124 4.23 -5.31 1.22
CA ILE A 124 4.48 -4.58 -0.02
C ILE A 124 5.99 -4.46 -0.19
N VAL A 125 6.45 -4.66 -1.42
CA VAL A 125 7.85 -4.50 -1.82
C VAL A 125 7.87 -3.53 -2.99
N MET A 126 8.66 -2.46 -2.87
CA MET A 126 8.80 -1.42 -3.89
C MET A 126 10.22 -0.90 -3.97
#